data_AF-A0A6F8TZ12-F1
#
_entry.id   AF-A0A6F8TZ12-F1
#
_cell.length_a   1.000
_cell.length_b   1.000
_cell.length_c   1.000
_cell.angle_alpha   90.00
_cell.angle_beta   90.00
_cell.angle_gamma   90.00
#
_symmetry.space_group_name_H-M   'P 1'
#
loop_
_entity.id
_entity.type
_entity.pdbx_description
1 polymer ?
#
loop_
_entity_poly.entity_id
_entity_poly.type
_entity_poly.pdbx_seq_one_letter_code
_entity_poly.pdbx_strand_id
1 'polypeptide(L)'
;MYVQETKDKYPFTIHAYCLMPNHIHLLIETQEIPLEKIIRILHTRYAVYFNKKYDYVGHVFQGRYGSTKIDTPSYFIKASRYIHQNPVEAKLTVSGEQYPWSSYPSYIHSIDNPLLSKERTLNYFPAPQIQLYKKFVETIEKKEKCVE
;
A
#
# COMPACT_ATOMS: atom_id res chain seq x y z
N MET A 1 -1.06 -16.22 7.16
CA MET A 1 -0.54 -14.85 7.33
C MET A 1 -1.75 -13.92 7.43
N TYR A 2 -1.82 -13.06 8.44
CA TYR A 2 -3.07 -12.39 8.85
C TYR A 2 -3.82 -11.66 7.76
N VAL A 3 -3.13 -11.07 6.78
CA VAL A 3 -3.74 -10.41 5.62
C VAL A 3 -4.52 -11.42 4.76
N GLN A 4 -3.88 -12.53 4.36
CA GLN A 4 -4.52 -13.56 3.53
C GLN A 4 -5.77 -14.13 4.23
N GLU A 5 -5.63 -14.52 5.49
CA GLU A 5 -6.75 -15.06 6.28
C GLU A 5 -7.89 -14.04 6.47
N THR A 6 -7.59 -12.75 6.41
CA THR A 6 -8.61 -11.70 6.44
C THR A 6 -9.27 -11.57 5.07
N LYS A 7 -8.51 -11.61 3.97
CA LYS A 7 -9.04 -11.63 2.59
C LYS A 7 -9.98 -12.82 2.36
N ASP A 8 -9.63 -14.00 2.90
CA ASP A 8 -10.42 -15.23 2.77
C ASP A 8 -11.81 -15.11 3.44
N LYS A 9 -11.90 -14.36 4.54
CA LYS A 9 -13.16 -14.16 5.30
C LYS A 9 -13.93 -12.91 4.89
N TYR A 10 -13.21 -11.88 4.47
CA TYR A 10 -13.72 -10.56 4.14
C TYR A 10 -13.03 -10.14 2.86
N PRO A 11 -13.63 -10.38 1.68
CA PRO A 11 -12.99 -10.07 0.42
C PRO A 11 -12.67 -8.57 0.29
N PHE A 12 -11.39 -8.27 0.02
CA PHE A 12 -10.90 -6.95 -0.36
C PHE A 12 -9.66 -7.10 -1.25
N THR A 13 -9.36 -6.06 -2.01
CA THR A 13 -8.21 -6.03 -2.92
C THR A 13 -7.18 -5.05 -2.41
N ILE A 14 -5.90 -5.44 -2.44
CA ILE A 14 -4.78 -4.53 -2.21
C ILE A 14 -4.13 -4.26 -3.57
N HIS A 15 -4.11 -3.00 -3.98
CA HIS A 15 -3.46 -2.59 -5.23
C HIS A 15 -2.04 -2.09 -5.01
N ALA A 16 -1.78 -1.46 -3.88
CA ALA A 16 -0.44 -1.02 -3.50
C ALA A 16 -0.32 -0.99 -1.98
N TYR A 17 0.91 -1.22 -1.50
CA TYR A 17 1.30 -1.03 -0.12
C TYR A 17 2.73 -0.51 -0.01
N CYS A 18 3.02 0.17 1.10
CA CYS A 18 4.35 0.50 1.57
C CYS A 18 4.38 0.52 3.10
N LEU A 19 5.27 -0.27 3.71
CA LEU A 19 5.47 -0.28 5.15
C LEU A 19 6.69 0.58 5.45
N MET A 20 6.46 1.68 6.16
CA MET A 20 7.50 2.59 6.64
C MET A 20 7.85 2.22 8.10
N PRO A 21 9.00 2.66 8.64
CA PRO A 21 9.38 2.38 10.02
C PRO A 21 8.36 2.87 11.06
N ASN A 22 7.60 3.92 10.75
CA ASN A 22 6.67 4.58 11.67
C ASN A 22 5.18 4.48 11.26
N HIS A 23 4.85 4.09 10.03
CA HIS A 23 3.47 3.95 9.57
C HIS A 23 3.37 3.07 8.31
N ILE A 24 2.15 2.79 7.85
CA ILE A 24 1.92 2.03 6.61
C ILE A 24 1.00 2.83 5.68
N HIS A 25 1.22 2.70 4.37
CA HIS A 25 0.28 3.16 3.35
C HIS A 25 -0.30 1.97 2.60
N LEU A 26 -1.62 2.02 2.34
CA LEU A 26 -2.37 0.96 1.68
C LEU A 26 -3.33 1.58 0.67
N LEU A 27 -3.33 1.07 -0.56
CA LEU A 27 -4.37 1.32 -1.56
C LEU A 27 -5.27 0.08 -1.61
N ILE A 28 -6.44 0.20 -0.97
CA ILE A 28 -7.39 -0.89 -0.79
C ILE A 28 -8.69 -0.58 -1.53
N GLU A 29 -9.23 -1.60 -2.18
CA GLU A 29 -10.59 -1.60 -2.73
C GLU A 29 -11.46 -2.59 -1.96
N THR A 30 -12.66 -2.13 -1.59
CA THR A 30 -13.69 -2.91 -0.90
C THR A 30 -15.01 -2.76 -1.63
N GLN A 31 -15.82 -3.83 -1.68
CA GLN A 31 -17.17 -3.78 -2.26
C GLN A 31 -18.23 -3.68 -1.16
N GLU A 32 -18.52 -4.79 -0.48
CA GLU A 32 -19.57 -4.85 0.54
C GLU A 32 -19.05 -4.64 1.96
N ILE A 33 -17.80 -5.02 2.21
CA ILE A 33 -17.22 -4.96 3.55
C ILE A 33 -16.70 -3.55 3.83
N PRO A 34 -17.16 -2.88 4.89
CA PRO A 34 -16.65 -1.57 5.26
C PRO A 34 -15.15 -1.60 5.54
N LEU A 35 -14.42 -0.60 5.05
CA LEU A 35 -12.97 -0.48 5.23
C LEU A 35 -12.59 -0.50 6.71
N GLU A 36 -13.38 0.13 7.59
CA GLU A 36 -13.07 0.15 9.01
C GLU A 36 -13.04 -1.25 9.63
N LYS A 37 -13.88 -2.17 9.14
CA LYS A 37 -13.92 -3.55 9.62
C LYS A 37 -12.65 -4.29 9.25
N ILE A 38 -12.18 -4.13 8.01
CA ILE A 38 -10.94 -4.75 7.52
C ILE A 38 -9.74 -4.21 8.30
N ILE A 39 -9.58 -2.90 8.38
CA ILE A 39 -8.44 -2.27 9.07
C ILE A 39 -8.43 -2.61 10.55
N ARG A 40 -9.60 -2.59 11.22
CA ARG A 40 -9.72 -3.00 12.63
C ARG A 40 -9.20 -4.42 12.84
N ILE A 41 -9.59 -5.37 11.99
CA ILE A 41 -9.14 -6.77 12.11
C ILE A 41 -7.62 -6.85 11.91
N LEU A 42 -7.09 -6.23 10.85
CA LEU A 42 -5.67 -6.27 10.55
C LEU A 42 -4.83 -5.66 11.68
N HIS A 43 -5.21 -4.48 12.18
CA HIS A 43 -4.53 -3.81 13.29
C HIS A 43 -4.60 -4.64 14.58
N THR A 44 -5.78 -5.13 14.97
CA THR A 44 -5.92 -5.93 16.18
C THR A 44 -5.05 -7.18 16.13
N ARG A 45 -5.07 -7.92 15.01
CA ARG A 45 -4.28 -9.15 14.86
C ARG A 45 -2.77 -8.86 14.90
N TYR A 46 -2.34 -7.79 14.23
CA TYR A 46 -0.94 -7.38 14.27
C TYR A 46 -0.50 -6.94 15.67
N ALA A 47 -1.30 -6.14 16.37
CA ALA A 47 -0.98 -5.67 17.71
C ALA A 47 -0.85 -6.83 18.72
N VAL A 48 -1.76 -7.80 18.67
CA VAL A 48 -1.69 -9.01 19.50
C VAL A 48 -0.42 -9.81 19.22
N TYR A 49 -0.11 -10.01 17.93
CA TYR A 49 1.13 -10.67 17.52
C TYR A 49 2.38 -9.93 18.00
N PHE A 50 2.43 -8.61 17.79
CA PHE A 50 3.56 -7.78 18.17
C PHE A 50 3.79 -7.82 19.68
N ASN A 51 2.75 -7.59 20.48
CA ASN A 51 2.82 -7.64 21.94
C ASN A 51 3.32 -9.00 22.44
N LYS A 52 2.79 -10.10 21.89
CA LYS A 52 3.23 -11.45 22.25
C LYS A 52 4.67 -11.74 21.83
N LYS A 53 5.08 -11.30 20.64
CA LYS A 53 6.41 -11.58 20.08
C LYS A 53 7.52 -10.82 20.81
N TYR A 54 7.24 -9.59 21.22
CA TYR A 54 8.24 -8.69 21.80
C TYR A 54 8.05 -8.46 23.30
N ASP A 55 7.15 -9.23 23.95
CA ASP A 55 6.73 -9.04 25.35
C ASP A 55 6.38 -7.57 25.68
N TYR A 56 5.73 -6.91 24.72
CA TYR A 56 5.40 -5.49 24.81
C TYR A 56 4.02 -5.29 25.44
N VAL A 57 3.94 -4.37 26.41
CA VAL A 57 2.70 -3.97 27.07
C VAL A 57 2.34 -2.56 26.62
N GLY A 58 1.21 -2.42 25.93
CA GLY A 58 0.70 -1.12 25.49
C GLY A 58 0.07 -1.14 24.10
N HIS A 59 -0.19 0.06 23.59
CA HIS A 59 -0.74 0.28 22.25
C HIS A 59 0.38 0.26 21.20
N VAL A 60 0.24 -0.60 20.19
CA VAL A 60 1.18 -0.70 19.06
C VAL A 60 0.96 0.42 18.04
N PHE A 61 -0.30 0.81 17.82
CA PHE A 61 -0.66 1.89 16.89
C PHE A 61 -0.95 3.17 17.67
N GLN A 62 -0.40 4.29 17.21
CA GLN A 62 -0.52 5.59 17.87
C GLN A 62 -1.92 6.21 17.78
N GLY A 63 -2.80 5.72 16.88
CA GLY A 63 -4.13 6.28 16.70
C GLY A 63 -4.99 5.54 15.69
N ARG A 64 -6.08 6.20 15.29
CA ARG A 64 -6.97 5.72 14.22
C ARG A 64 -6.27 5.79 12.87
N TYR A 65 -6.67 4.92 11.94
CA TYR A 65 -6.22 5.03 10.55
C TYR A 65 -6.82 6.28 9.90
N GLY A 66 -6.05 6.92 9.02
CA GLY A 66 -6.57 7.91 8.08
C GLY A 66 -7.00 7.23 6.78
N SER A 67 -8.03 7.75 6.13
CA SER A 67 -8.45 7.26 4.82
C SER A 67 -9.07 8.36 3.97
N THR A 68 -8.69 8.38 2.70
CA THR A 68 -9.29 9.26 1.69
C THR A 68 -9.95 8.39 0.62
N LYS A 69 -11.21 8.69 0.30
CA LYS A 69 -11.94 7.98 -0.75
C LYS A 69 -11.33 8.32 -2.12
N ILE A 70 -11.08 7.31 -2.93
CA ILE A 70 -10.62 7.45 -4.31
C ILE A 70 -11.78 7.07 -5.23
N ASP A 71 -12.25 8.03 -6.01
CA ASP A 71 -13.41 7.90 -6.89
C ASP A 71 -13.08 8.15 -8.38
N THR A 72 -11.85 8.56 -8.69
CA THR A 72 -11.40 8.77 -10.08
C THR A 72 -10.18 7.90 -10.44
N PRO A 73 -10.07 7.48 -11.71
CA PRO A 73 -8.87 6.80 -12.23
C PRO A 73 -7.58 7.59 -12.02
N SER A 74 -7.62 8.91 -12.23
CA SER A 74 -6.44 9.78 -12.05
C SER A 74 -5.96 9.77 -10.60
N TYR A 75 -6.90 9.88 -9.65
CA TYR A 75 -6.52 9.86 -8.24
C TYR A 75 -6.01 8.49 -7.81
N PHE A 76 -6.57 7.39 -8.37
CA PHE A 76 -6.11 6.03 -8.11
C PHE A 76 -4.63 5.82 -8.52
N ILE A 77 -4.25 6.20 -9.74
CA ILE A 77 -2.85 6.03 -10.17
C ILE A 77 -1.90 6.97 -9.41
N LYS A 78 -2.34 8.19 -9.08
CA LYS A 78 -1.56 9.12 -8.25
C LYS A 78 -1.34 8.57 -6.83
N ALA A 79 -2.35 7.97 -6.22
CA ALA A 79 -2.22 7.30 -4.93
C ALA A 79 -1.23 6.13 -4.99
N SER A 80 -1.31 5.29 -6.02
CA SER A 80 -0.36 4.19 -6.23
C SER A 80 1.08 4.70 -6.34
N ARG A 81 1.30 5.75 -7.13
CA ARG A 81 2.61 6.42 -7.25
C ARG A 81 3.10 6.99 -5.93
N TYR A 82 2.26 7.74 -5.22
CA TYR A 82 2.60 8.31 -3.93
C TYR A 82 3.07 7.22 -2.95
N ILE A 83 2.34 6.10 -2.87
CA ILE A 83 2.70 4.95 -2.02
C ILE A 83 4.07 4.39 -2.39
N HIS A 84 4.38 4.24 -3.68
CA HIS A 84 5.65 3.69 -4.15
C HIS A 84 6.82 4.67 -4.06
N GLN A 85 6.56 5.99 -4.09
CA GLN A 85 7.58 7.02 -3.92
C GLN A 85 7.96 7.28 -2.46
N ASN A 86 7.08 6.95 -1.50
CA ASN A 86 7.26 7.26 -0.08
C ASN A 86 8.63 6.87 0.50
N PRO A 87 9.16 5.65 0.26
CA PRO A 87 10.48 5.27 0.76
C PRO A 87 11.63 6.17 0.27
N VAL A 88 11.53 6.63 -0.98
CA VAL A 88 12.53 7.53 -1.59
C VAL A 88 12.38 8.93 -1.02
N GLU A 89 11.14 9.44 -0.93
CA GLU A 89 10.88 10.77 -0.33
C GLU A 89 11.33 10.84 1.13
N ALA A 90 11.15 9.76 1.89
CA ALA A 90 11.61 9.63 3.27
C ALA A 90 13.10 9.32 3.41
N LYS A 91 13.85 9.24 2.31
CA LYS A 91 15.30 8.92 2.26
C LYS A 91 15.65 7.56 2.89
N LEU A 92 14.73 6.60 2.88
CA LEU A 92 14.96 5.23 3.34
C LEU A 92 15.66 4.37 2.29
N THR A 93 15.56 4.76 1.02
CA THR A 93 16.23 4.12 -0.12
C THR A 93 16.56 5.17 -1.17
N VAL A 94 17.54 4.87 -2.03
CA VAL A 94 17.87 5.69 -3.20
C VAL A 94 16.92 5.38 -4.37
N SER A 95 16.39 4.16 -4.43
CA SER A 95 15.43 3.72 -5.45
C SER A 95 14.30 2.94 -4.80
N GLY A 96 13.06 3.25 -5.18
CA GLY A 96 11.88 2.54 -4.68
C GLY A 96 11.94 1.03 -5.00
N GLU A 97 12.57 0.65 -6.11
CA GLU A 97 12.74 -0.77 -6.51
C GLU A 97 13.58 -1.57 -5.51
N GLN A 98 14.43 -0.89 -4.75
CA GLN A 98 15.30 -1.49 -3.75
C GLN A 98 14.66 -1.54 -2.36
N TYR A 99 13.43 -1.02 -2.18
CA TYR A 99 12.76 -1.03 -0.89
C TYR A 99 11.87 -2.29 -0.74
N PRO A 100 12.33 -3.31 0.00
CA PRO A 100 11.65 -4.61 0.04
C PRO A 100 10.31 -4.57 0.78
N TRP A 101 10.06 -3.53 1.60
CA TRP A 101 8.83 -3.37 2.36
C TRP A 101 7.75 -2.58 1.61
N SER A 102 7.87 -2.47 0.29
CA SER A 102 6.80 -1.95 -0.57
C SER A 102 6.36 -2.98 -1.61
N SER A 103 5.23 -2.69 -2.24
CA SER A 103 4.73 -3.47 -3.38
C SER A 103 5.40 -3.10 -4.71
N TYR A 104 6.18 -2.01 -4.76
CA TYR A 104 6.77 -1.51 -6.02
C TYR A 104 7.69 -2.53 -6.71
N PRO A 105 8.56 -3.28 -6.01
CA PRO A 105 9.35 -4.34 -6.64
C PRO A 105 8.50 -5.41 -7.35
N SER A 106 7.31 -5.73 -6.82
CA SER A 106 6.37 -6.66 -7.47
C SER A 106 5.77 -6.11 -8.77
N TYR A 107 5.67 -4.79 -8.91
CA TYR A 107 5.26 -4.14 -10.16
C TYR A 107 6.35 -4.22 -11.22
N ILE A 108 7.61 -4.04 -10.84
CA ILE A 108 8.72 -3.91 -11.80
C ILE A 108 9.32 -5.26 -12.20
N HIS A 109 9.52 -6.16 -11.25
CA HIS A 109 10.28 -7.40 -11.46
C HIS A 109 9.41 -8.63 -11.75
N SER A 110 8.13 -8.44 -12.09
CA SER A 110 7.17 -9.54 -12.32
C SER A 110 7.13 -10.56 -11.17
N ILE A 111 7.39 -10.11 -9.94
CA ILE A 111 7.32 -10.97 -8.75
C ILE A 111 5.85 -11.28 -8.49
N ASP A 112 5.53 -12.56 -8.37
CA ASP A 112 4.21 -13.00 -7.95
C ASP A 112 3.99 -12.67 -6.47
N ASN A 113 2.83 -12.08 -6.18
CA ASN A 113 2.45 -11.67 -4.84
C ASN A 113 0.93 -11.88 -4.68
N PRO A 114 0.49 -12.98 -4.04
CA PRO A 114 -0.93 -13.33 -3.96
C PRO A 114 -1.77 -12.33 -3.16
N LEU A 115 -1.13 -11.43 -2.40
CA LEU A 115 -1.85 -10.38 -1.68
C LEU A 115 -2.22 -9.21 -2.59
N LEU A 116 -1.49 -9.02 -3.69
CA LEU A 116 -1.49 -7.81 -4.52
C LEU A 116 -2.23 -8.05 -5.84
N SER A 117 -3.10 -7.13 -6.23
CA SER A 117 -3.65 -7.07 -7.59
C SER A 117 -3.08 -5.88 -8.32
N LYS A 118 -2.18 -6.17 -9.27
CA LYS A 118 -1.45 -5.17 -10.07
C LYS A 118 -2.23 -4.78 -11.33
N GLU A 119 -3.13 -5.65 -11.77
CA GLU A 119 -3.78 -5.62 -13.07
C GLU A 119 -4.54 -4.31 -13.27
N ARG A 120 -5.35 -3.91 -12.28
CA ARG A 120 -6.12 -2.65 -12.35
C ARG A 120 -5.22 -1.44 -12.56
N THR A 121 -4.11 -1.35 -11.80
CA THR A 121 -3.16 -0.25 -11.90
C THR A 121 -2.45 -0.24 -13.25
N LEU A 122 -1.93 -1.40 -13.68
CA LEU A 122 -1.19 -1.53 -14.94
C LEU A 122 -2.07 -1.31 -16.17
N ASN A 123 -3.36 -1.65 -16.10
CA ASN A 123 -4.32 -1.45 -17.19
C ASN A 123 -4.64 0.02 -17.49
N TYR A 124 -4.27 0.97 -16.62
CA TYR A 124 -4.34 2.40 -16.95
C TYR A 124 -3.22 2.87 -17.89
N PHE A 125 -2.23 2.02 -18.16
CA PHE A 125 -1.10 2.33 -19.03
C PHE A 125 -1.22 1.52 -20.32
N PRO A 126 -0.85 2.08 -21.49
CA PRO A 126 -0.72 1.30 -22.71
C PRO A 126 0.50 0.37 -22.62
N ALA A 127 0.60 -0.60 -23.54
CA ALA A 127 1.82 -1.39 -23.66
C ALA A 127 2.99 -0.48 -24.10
N PRO A 128 4.19 -0.61 -23.50
CA PRO A 128 4.58 -1.54 -22.43
C PRO A 128 4.20 -1.02 -21.02
N GLN A 129 3.22 -1.68 -20.38
CA GLN A 129 2.58 -1.20 -19.15
C GLN A 129 3.57 -0.97 -18.00
N ILE A 130 4.43 -1.96 -17.71
CA ILE A 130 5.39 -1.90 -16.60
C ILE A 130 6.38 -0.74 -16.79
N GLN A 131 6.88 -0.54 -18.01
CA GLN A 131 7.86 0.52 -18.29
C GLN A 131 7.23 1.92 -18.17
N LEU A 132 5.99 2.08 -18.64
CA LEU A 132 5.27 3.35 -18.51
C LEU A 132 4.85 3.62 -17.07
N TYR A 133 4.45 2.59 -16.32
CA TYR A 133 4.17 2.70 -14.89
C TYR A 133 5.44 3.11 -14.12
N LYS A 134 6.57 2.45 -14.36
CA LYS A 134 7.87 2.80 -13.79
C LYS A 134 8.22 4.27 -14.04
N LYS A 135 8.15 4.69 -15.31
CA LYS A 135 8.42 6.09 -15.70
C LYS A 135 7.47 7.06 -14.98
N PHE A 136 6.18 6.72 -14.88
CA PHE A 136 5.20 7.53 -14.15
C PHE A 136 5.55 7.66 -12.67
N VAL A 137 5.93 6.57 -12.00
CA VAL A 137 6.32 6.57 -10.59
C VAL A 137 7.64 7.31 -10.35
N GLU A 138 8.62 7.19 -11.25
CA GLU A 138 9.96 7.76 -11.05
C GLU A 138 10.10 9.22 -11.52
N THR A 139 9.11 9.72 -12.27
CA THR A 139 9.09 11.13 -12.64
C THR A 139 8.93 11.98 -11.39
N ILE A 140 9.68 13.08 -11.28
CA ILE A 140 9.50 14.06 -10.20
C ILE A 140 8.39 15.02 -10.62
N GLU A 141 7.24 14.98 -9.96
CA GLU A 141 6.26 16.07 -10.06
C GLU A 141 6.62 17.15 -9.03
N LYS A 142 6.58 18.41 -9.46
CA LYS A 142 6.57 19.53 -8.52
C LYS A 142 5.29 19.38 -7.69
N LYS A 143 5.42 19.16 -6.37
CA LYS A 143 4.29 18.97 -5.46
C LYS A 143 3.32 20.16 -5.60
N GLU A 144 2.18 19.95 -6.24
CA GLU A 144 0.97 20.69 -5.89
C GLU A 144 0.54 20.14 -4.53
N LYS A 145 0.40 21.03 -3.53
CA LYS A 145 0.03 20.69 -2.16
C LYS A 145 -1.25 19.85 -2.15
N CYS A 146 -1.12 18.53 -2.03
CA CYS A 146 -2.22 17.67 -1.64
C CYS A 146 -2.35 17.81 -0.12
N VAL A 147 -3.48 18.38 0.31
CA VAL A 147 -3.82 18.62 1.72
C VAL A 147 -3.94 17.26 2.43
N GLU A 148 -3.33 17.18 3.62
CA GLU A 148 -3.30 16.02 4.53
C GLU A 148 -4.69 15.48 4.91
#